data_AF-A0A2D6NXA8-F1
#
_entry.id   AF-A0A2D6NXA8-F1
#
_cell.length_a   1.000
_cell.length_b   1.000
_cell.length_c   1.000
_cell.angle_alpha   90.00
_cell.angle_beta   90.00
_cell.angle_gamma   90.00
#
_symmetry.space_group_name_H-M   'P 1'
#
loop_
_entity.id
_entity.type
_entity.pdbx_description
1 polymer ?
#
loop_
_entity_poly.entity_id
_entity_poly.type
_entity_poly.pdbx_seq_one_letter_code
_entity_poly.pdbx_strand_id
1 'polypeptide(L)'
;MSLFIVFIMVLSVLGVALNYGLEDSESVKFKNTKFKQVNNLWVTYKDKEKITITSQPDYLESIQVPDISLSDINKQKIYFTTNPEDAIPRDALLDIQTNIVPKLNSLAIACTQDSELCKDLPLKTCSDASPSNPIIQLQITETPSITFNNNCLLIQSPRDSFTMYVDALILKLHGLE
;
A
#
# COMPACT_ATOMS: atom_id res chain seq x y z
N MET A 1 -33.69 41.94 19.73
CA MET A 1 -33.13 41.63 18.38
C MET A 1 -31.73 41.01 18.46
N SER A 2 -30.84 41.47 19.33
CA SER A 2 -29.46 40.95 19.46
C SER A 2 -29.36 39.46 19.83
N LEU A 3 -30.34 38.95 20.58
CA LEU A 3 -30.38 37.54 21.03
C LEU A 3 -30.63 36.54 19.90
N PHE A 4 -31.31 36.99 18.83
CA PHE A 4 -31.62 36.16 17.66
C PHE A 4 -30.38 35.92 16.79
N ILE A 5 -29.50 36.94 16.69
CA ILE A 5 -28.26 36.86 15.90
C ILE A 5 -27.26 35.90 16.56
N VAL A 6 -27.16 35.92 17.89
CA VAL A 6 -26.29 34.98 18.63
C VAL A 6 -26.74 33.52 18.42
N PHE A 7 -28.05 33.26 18.41
CA PHE A 7 -28.59 31.92 18.20
C PHE A 7 -28.28 31.38 16.79
N ILE A 8 -28.34 32.23 15.77
CA ILE A 8 -27.98 31.87 14.38
C ILE A 8 -26.49 31.53 14.26
N MET A 9 -25.61 32.28 14.95
CA MET A 9 -24.18 32.02 14.92
C MET A 9 -23.79 30.72 15.64
N VAL A 10 -24.52 30.30 16.67
CA VAL A 10 -24.27 29.02 17.36
C VAL A 10 -24.82 27.83 16.54
N LEU A 11 -25.99 27.98 15.92
CA LEU A 11 -26.60 26.95 15.08
C LEU A 11 -25.80 26.69 13.79
N SER A 12 -25.13 27.69 13.22
CA SER A 12 -24.32 27.50 12.00
C SER A 12 -23.10 26.61 12.25
N VAL A 13 -22.45 26.74 13.41
CA VAL A 13 -21.31 25.88 13.79
C VAL A 13 -21.77 24.45 14.07
N LEU A 14 -22.96 24.27 14.67
CA LEU A 14 -23.57 22.95 14.88
C LEU A 14 -24.00 22.28 13.57
N GLY A 15 -24.54 23.05 12.61
CA GLY A 15 -24.92 22.54 11.29
C GLY A 15 -23.72 22.02 10.50
N VAL A 16 -22.59 22.73 10.55
CA VAL A 16 -21.34 22.29 9.92
C VAL A 16 -20.79 21.04 10.62
N ALA A 17 -20.80 20.99 11.96
CA ALA A 17 -20.32 19.83 12.71
C ALA A 17 -21.16 18.55 12.48
N LEU A 18 -22.47 18.68 12.29
CA LEU A 18 -23.36 17.55 11.99
C LEU A 18 -23.24 17.08 10.54
N ASN A 19 -22.97 17.97 9.59
CA ASN A 19 -22.85 17.61 8.17
C ASN A 19 -21.54 16.87 7.84
N TYR A 20 -20.48 17.04 8.65
CA TYR A 20 -19.24 16.27 8.51
C TYR A 20 -19.31 14.83 9.04
N GLY A 21 -20.42 14.43 9.69
CA GLY A 21 -20.55 13.11 10.32
C GLY A 21 -21.45 12.11 9.58
N LEU A 22 -22.14 12.52 8.51
CA LEU A 22 -23.25 11.75 7.91
C LEU A 22 -23.25 11.72 6.37
N GLU A 23 -22.10 11.91 5.71
CA GLU A 23 -21.98 11.36 4.37
C GLU A 23 -21.94 9.83 4.50
N ASP A 24 -22.91 9.16 3.88
CA ASP A 24 -22.93 7.71 3.70
C ASP A 24 -21.65 7.32 2.95
N SER A 25 -20.56 7.10 3.70
CA SER A 25 -19.28 6.68 3.13
C SER A 25 -19.54 5.42 2.32
N GLU A 26 -19.28 5.48 1.00
CA GLU A 26 -19.45 4.33 0.13
C GLU A 26 -18.74 3.12 0.75
N SER A 27 -19.43 1.99 0.78
CA SER A 27 -18.89 0.78 1.39
C SER A 27 -18.96 -0.37 0.40
N VAL A 28 -17.81 -0.99 0.16
CA VAL A 28 -17.66 -2.16 -0.71
C VAL A 28 -17.26 -3.35 0.15
N LYS A 29 -17.77 -4.53 -0.21
CA LYS A 29 -17.39 -5.79 0.44
C LYS A 29 -16.37 -6.48 -0.44
N PHE A 30 -15.20 -6.76 0.12
CA PHE A 30 -14.19 -7.63 -0.49
C PHE A 30 -14.18 -8.93 0.28
N LYS A 31 -14.62 -10.02 -0.36
CA LYS A 31 -14.81 -11.32 0.31
C LYS A 31 -15.69 -11.20 1.56
N ASN A 32 -15.13 -11.38 2.75
CA ASN A 32 -15.84 -11.25 4.04
C ASN A 32 -15.55 -9.94 4.79
N THR A 33 -14.78 -9.04 4.19
CA THR A 33 -14.32 -7.81 4.82
C THR A 33 -15.00 -6.60 4.20
N LYS A 34 -15.48 -5.70 5.06
CA LYS A 34 -16.10 -4.44 4.64
C LYS A 34 -15.05 -3.34 4.59
N PHE A 35 -14.98 -2.66 3.46
CA PHE A 35 -14.20 -1.44 3.29
C PHE A 35 -15.14 -0.24 3.31
N LYS A 36 -14.62 0.90 3.78
CA LYS A 36 -15.29 2.19 3.72
C LYS A 36 -14.39 3.18 3.00
N GLN A 37 -14.96 3.97 2.11
CA GLN A 37 -14.22 5.03 1.44
C GLN A 37 -14.08 6.25 2.36
N VAL A 38 -12.84 6.74 2.54
CA VAL A 38 -12.52 7.92 3.33
C VAL A 38 -11.45 8.71 2.58
N ASN A 39 -11.77 9.95 2.16
CA ASN A 39 -10.85 10.81 1.41
C ASN A 39 -10.22 10.12 0.19
N ASN A 40 -11.04 9.45 -0.63
CA ASN A 40 -10.62 8.66 -1.81
C ASN A 40 -9.75 7.43 -1.51
N LEU A 41 -9.60 7.03 -0.25
CA LEU A 41 -8.92 5.80 0.14
C LEU A 41 -9.93 4.78 0.65
N TRP A 42 -9.66 3.50 0.41
CA TRP A 42 -10.45 2.41 0.97
C TRP A 42 -9.82 1.95 2.27
N VAL A 43 -10.58 2.06 3.35
CA VAL A 43 -10.12 1.75 4.70
C VAL A 43 -10.86 0.55 5.25
N THR A 44 -10.12 -0.37 5.85
CA THR A 44 -10.69 -1.43 6.69
C THR A 44 -9.86 -1.60 7.97
N TYR A 45 -10.32 -2.47 8.85
CA TYR A 45 -9.63 -2.81 10.08
C TYR A 45 -9.55 -4.32 10.24
N LYS A 46 -8.35 -4.82 10.56
CA LYS A 46 -8.13 -6.20 10.98
C LYS A 46 -7.34 -6.19 12.27
N ASP A 47 -7.82 -6.89 13.30
CA ASP A 47 -7.14 -6.97 14.61
C ASP A 47 -6.75 -5.60 15.21
N LYS A 48 -7.64 -4.60 15.06
CA LYS A 48 -7.46 -3.19 15.45
C LYS A 48 -6.42 -2.41 14.64
N GLU A 49 -5.80 -3.03 13.65
CA GLU A 49 -4.91 -2.38 12.72
C GLU A 49 -5.69 -1.78 11.55
N LYS A 50 -5.41 -0.52 11.24
CA LYS A 50 -5.99 0.18 10.08
C LYS A 50 -5.23 -0.24 8.83
N ILE A 51 -5.98 -0.72 7.83
CA ILE A 51 -5.44 -1.07 6.51
C ILE A 51 -6.03 -0.06 5.52
N THR A 52 -5.17 0.56 4.72
CA THR A 52 -5.56 1.57 3.75
C THR A 52 -5.02 1.19 2.39
N ILE A 53 -5.88 1.17 1.38
CA ILE A 53 -5.52 0.92 -0.01
C ILE A 53 -6.13 2.01 -0.90
N THR A 54 -5.51 2.27 -2.04
CA THR A 54 -5.99 3.29 -2.98
C THR A 54 -7.01 2.72 -3.96
N SER A 55 -6.81 1.48 -4.38
CA SER A 55 -7.64 0.79 -5.37
C SER A 55 -8.96 0.31 -4.80
N GLN A 56 -9.99 0.29 -5.64
CA GLN A 56 -11.29 -0.28 -5.28
C GLN A 56 -11.13 -1.78 -4.96
N PRO A 57 -11.60 -2.27 -3.81
CA PRO A 57 -11.29 -3.63 -3.37
C PRO A 57 -11.76 -4.74 -4.33
N ASP A 58 -12.94 -4.59 -4.93
CA ASP A 58 -13.52 -5.56 -5.87
C ASP A 58 -12.66 -5.80 -7.12
N TYR A 59 -11.92 -4.79 -7.60
CA TYR A 59 -10.99 -4.96 -8.73
C TYR A 59 -9.76 -5.82 -8.39
N LEU A 60 -9.47 -6.00 -7.10
CA LEU A 60 -8.32 -6.76 -6.62
C LEU A 60 -8.59 -8.27 -6.58
N GLU A 61 -9.86 -8.70 -6.67
CA GLU A 61 -10.23 -10.12 -6.57
C GLU A 61 -9.61 -10.99 -7.68
N SER A 62 -9.33 -10.37 -8.83
CA SER A 62 -8.75 -11.05 -10.00
C SER A 62 -7.21 -11.17 -9.95
N ILE A 63 -6.55 -10.43 -9.05
CA ILE A 63 -5.09 -10.39 -8.96
C ILE A 63 -4.62 -11.59 -8.13
N GLN A 64 -3.78 -12.43 -8.74
CA GLN A 64 -3.19 -13.57 -8.06
C GLN A 64 -1.97 -13.12 -7.26
N VAL A 65 -2.02 -13.33 -5.94
CA VAL A 65 -0.87 -13.11 -5.05
C VAL A 65 -0.38 -14.48 -4.56
N PRO A 66 0.94 -14.77 -4.60
CA PRO A 66 1.48 -16.01 -4.07
C PRO A 66 1.18 -16.15 -2.58
N ASP A 67 1.15 -17.39 -2.08
CA ASP A 67 0.96 -17.61 -0.66
C ASP A 67 2.19 -17.14 0.14
N ILE A 68 2.07 -15.94 0.72
CA ILE A 68 3.14 -15.24 1.41
C ILE A 68 2.58 -14.55 2.65
N SER A 69 3.34 -14.61 3.73
CA SER A 69 3.07 -13.91 4.98
C SER A 69 4.14 -12.84 5.25
N LEU A 70 3.81 -11.89 6.12
CA LEU A 70 4.81 -10.92 6.60
C LEU A 70 6.02 -11.59 7.25
N SER A 71 5.84 -12.73 7.94
CA SER A 71 6.95 -13.48 8.52
C SER A 71 7.93 -14.05 7.49
N ASP A 72 7.48 -14.33 6.27
CA ASP A 72 8.36 -14.84 5.21
C ASP A 72 9.31 -13.76 4.69
N ILE A 73 8.88 -12.50 4.75
CA ILE A 73 9.64 -11.32 4.32
C ILE A 73 10.42 -10.71 5.48
N ASN A 74 9.81 -10.65 6.67
CA ASN A 74 10.30 -9.90 7.82
C ASN A 74 11.45 -10.60 8.57
N LYS A 75 12.59 -10.74 7.88
CA LYS A 75 13.83 -11.31 8.43
C LYS A 75 14.77 -10.22 8.94
N GLN A 76 16.09 -10.46 8.91
CA GLN A 76 17.10 -9.57 9.48
C GLN A 76 17.15 -8.20 8.80
N LYS A 77 17.56 -8.16 7.52
CA LYS A 77 17.73 -6.93 6.74
C LYS A 77 17.12 -7.11 5.36
N ILE A 78 16.06 -6.35 5.08
CA ILE A 78 15.34 -6.42 3.81
C ILE A 78 15.87 -5.32 2.91
N TYR A 79 16.15 -5.66 1.66
CA TYR A 79 16.46 -4.66 0.64
C TYR A 79 15.20 -4.34 -0.16
N PHE A 80 14.84 -3.07 -0.23
CA PHE A 80 13.80 -2.56 -1.11
C PHE A 80 14.47 -1.95 -2.32
N THR A 81 14.24 -2.53 -3.50
CA THR A 81 14.96 -2.19 -4.73
C THR A 81 14.01 -1.84 -5.86
N THR A 82 14.40 -0.85 -6.65
CA THR A 82 13.68 -0.42 -7.86
C THR A 82 14.71 -0.07 -8.93
N ASN A 83 14.30 -0.09 -10.19
CA ASN A 83 15.07 0.56 -11.23
C ASN A 83 14.92 2.09 -11.04
N PRO A 84 16.02 2.87 -10.97
CA PRO A 84 15.95 4.33 -10.87
C PRO A 84 15.28 5.00 -12.07
N GLU A 85 15.30 4.36 -13.24
CA GLU A 85 14.63 4.86 -14.44
C GLU A 85 13.13 4.52 -14.44
N ASP A 86 12.69 3.59 -13.59
CA ASP A 86 11.29 3.25 -13.45
C ASP A 86 10.57 4.31 -12.61
N ALA A 87 9.64 5.03 -13.24
CA ALA A 87 8.78 5.98 -12.55
C ALA A 87 7.63 5.26 -11.81
N ILE A 88 7.96 4.54 -10.73
CA ILE A 88 6.99 3.87 -9.85
C ILE A 88 5.94 4.88 -9.39
N PRO A 89 4.63 4.58 -9.50
CA PRO A 89 3.59 5.48 -9.03
C PRO A 89 3.76 5.85 -7.56
N ARG A 90 3.59 7.14 -7.25
CA ARG A 90 3.75 7.67 -5.89
C ARG A 90 2.81 6.98 -4.89
N ASP A 91 1.57 6.72 -5.29
CA ASP A 91 0.56 6.11 -4.42
C ASP A 91 0.97 4.69 -4.02
N ALA A 92 1.49 3.90 -4.96
CA ALA A 92 2.04 2.58 -4.68
C ALA A 92 3.17 2.61 -3.63
N LEU A 93 4.08 3.58 -3.73
CA LEU A 93 5.15 3.75 -2.73
C LEU A 93 4.60 4.15 -1.36
N LEU A 94 3.61 5.04 -1.33
CA LEU A 94 2.96 5.49 -0.10
C LEU A 94 2.19 4.34 0.58
N ASP A 95 1.53 3.49 -0.20
CA ASP A 95 0.78 2.33 0.29
C ASP A 95 1.73 1.29 0.90
N ILE A 96 2.88 1.03 0.27
CA ILE A 96 3.96 0.20 0.86
C ILE A 96 4.47 0.83 2.16
N GLN A 97 4.76 2.13 2.15
CA GLN A 97 5.27 2.85 3.32
C GLN A 97 4.29 2.85 4.50
N THR A 98 2.99 2.87 4.21
CA THR A 98 1.94 2.96 5.23
C THR A 98 1.56 1.58 5.79
N ASN A 99 1.50 0.55 4.94
CA ASN A 99 0.95 -0.75 5.34
C ASN A 99 2.02 -1.83 5.54
N ILE A 100 3.14 -1.77 4.83
CA ILE A 100 4.17 -2.84 4.86
C ILE A 100 5.35 -2.42 5.73
N VAL A 101 5.97 -1.28 5.43
CA VAL A 101 7.23 -0.83 6.09
C VAL A 101 7.16 -0.80 7.61
N PRO A 102 6.07 -0.33 8.27
CA PRO A 102 6.00 -0.28 9.74
C PRO A 102 6.05 -1.65 10.41
N LYS A 103 5.86 -2.72 9.64
CA LYS A 103 5.85 -4.11 10.10
C LYS A 103 7.18 -4.82 9.84
N LEU A 104 8.11 -4.16 9.17
CA LEU A 104 9.42 -4.70 8.86
C LEU A 104 10.42 -4.34 9.96
N ASN A 105 11.28 -5.27 10.33
CA ASN A 105 12.30 -5.09 11.37
C ASN A 105 13.41 -4.14 10.91
N SER A 106 13.81 -4.25 9.64
CA SER A 106 14.84 -3.41 9.04
C SER A 106 14.67 -3.36 7.53
N LEU A 107 14.68 -2.15 6.98
CA LEU A 107 14.58 -1.87 5.56
C LEU A 107 15.79 -1.05 5.11
N ALA A 108 16.45 -1.49 4.04
CA ALA A 108 17.49 -0.73 3.36
C ALA A 108 17.06 -0.48 1.91
N ILE A 109 17.15 0.77 1.47
CA ILE A 109 16.89 1.13 0.07
C ILE A 109 18.09 0.71 -0.79
N ALA A 110 17.79 0.19 -1.97
CA ALA A 110 18.75 -0.27 -2.97
C ALA A 110 18.25 0.08 -4.38
N CYS A 111 19.12 -0.08 -5.37
CA CYS A 111 18.77 0.07 -6.77
C CYS A 111 19.07 -1.20 -7.56
N THR A 112 18.38 -1.43 -8.68
CA THR A 112 18.68 -2.58 -9.54
C THR A 112 19.83 -2.31 -10.52
N GLN A 113 20.13 -1.03 -10.79
CA GLN A 113 21.21 -0.59 -11.67
C GLN A 113 21.83 0.72 -11.18
N ASP A 114 23.04 0.99 -11.64
CA ASP A 114 23.77 2.23 -11.32
C ASP A 114 23.14 3.43 -12.04
N SER A 115 23.07 4.56 -11.34
CA SER A 115 22.57 5.84 -11.87
C SER A 115 23.01 6.99 -10.94
N GLU A 116 22.85 8.25 -11.38
CA GLU A 116 23.14 9.40 -10.51
C GLU A 116 22.30 9.39 -9.22
N LEU A 117 21.08 8.85 -9.26
CA LEU A 117 20.20 8.73 -8.10
C LEU A 117 20.60 7.57 -7.16
N CYS A 118 21.48 6.67 -7.61
CA CYS A 118 21.84 5.44 -6.92
C CYS A 118 23.31 5.36 -6.50
N LYS A 119 24.09 6.44 -6.67
CA LYS A 119 25.54 6.46 -6.46
C LYS A 119 26.01 5.95 -5.09
N ASP A 120 25.23 6.25 -4.04
CA ASP A 120 25.52 5.86 -2.66
C ASP A 120 24.63 4.70 -2.16
N LEU A 121 23.84 4.10 -3.06
CA LEU A 121 22.93 3.00 -2.74
C LEU A 121 23.51 1.67 -3.22
N PRO A 122 23.31 0.57 -2.45
CA PRO A 122 23.74 -0.74 -2.88
C PRO A 122 22.94 -1.19 -4.10
N LEU A 123 23.62 -1.84 -5.04
CA LEU A 123 22.96 -2.50 -6.16
C LEU A 123 22.48 -3.87 -5.72
N LYS A 124 21.16 -4.10 -5.76
CA LYS A 124 20.50 -5.35 -5.37
C LYS A 124 19.37 -5.68 -6.33
N THR A 125 19.31 -6.94 -6.74
CA THR A 125 18.23 -7.50 -7.56
C THR A 125 17.78 -8.82 -6.97
N CYS A 126 16.67 -9.39 -7.44
CA CYS A 126 16.21 -10.71 -7.00
C CYS A 126 17.25 -11.83 -7.13
N SER A 127 18.26 -11.72 -8.00
CA SER A 127 19.34 -12.72 -8.07
C SER A 127 20.26 -12.71 -6.85
N ASP A 128 20.28 -11.61 -6.08
CA ASP A 128 21.06 -11.45 -4.84
C ASP A 128 20.29 -11.92 -3.60
N ALA A 129 19.04 -12.37 -3.78
CA ALA A 129 18.17 -12.76 -2.68
C ALA A 129 18.71 -14.00 -1.97
N SER A 130 18.71 -13.94 -0.65
CA SER A 130 19.18 -15.04 0.21
C SER A 130 18.36 -15.06 1.51
N PRO A 131 18.42 -16.16 2.29
CA PRO A 131 17.70 -16.22 3.57
C PRO A 131 18.05 -15.10 4.56
N SER A 132 19.28 -14.57 4.50
CA SER A 132 19.74 -13.44 5.32
C SER A 132 19.45 -12.07 4.70
N ASN A 133 19.29 -12.00 3.38
CA ASN A 133 19.04 -10.76 2.63
C ASN A 133 17.82 -10.95 1.72
N PRO A 134 16.60 -10.97 2.28
CA PRO A 134 15.39 -10.91 1.47
C PRO A 134 15.33 -9.60 0.67
N ILE A 135 14.71 -9.67 -0.50
CA ILE A 135 14.63 -8.55 -1.43
C ILE A 135 13.16 -8.33 -1.81
N ILE A 136 12.72 -7.08 -1.75
CA ILE A 136 11.47 -6.61 -2.34
C ILE A 136 11.86 -5.78 -3.55
N GLN A 137 11.57 -6.28 -4.74
CA GLN A 137 11.88 -5.62 -6.00
C GLN A 137 10.61 -5.14 -6.69
N LEU A 138 10.57 -3.84 -7.00
CA LEU A 138 9.54 -3.23 -7.85
C LEU A 138 10.08 -3.08 -9.26
N GLN A 139 9.25 -3.37 -10.26
CA GLN A 139 9.66 -3.26 -11.66
C GLN A 139 8.47 -2.95 -12.57
N ILE A 140 8.62 -1.94 -13.44
CA ILE A 140 7.62 -1.64 -14.47
C ILE A 140 7.80 -2.59 -15.65
N THR A 141 6.73 -3.31 -16.01
CA THR A 141 6.72 -4.29 -17.12
C THR A 141 5.37 -4.27 -17.84
N GLU A 142 5.27 -4.83 -19.04
CA GLU A 142 3.98 -4.96 -19.73
C GLU A 142 3.13 -6.10 -19.14
N THR A 143 3.79 -7.16 -18.67
CA THR A 143 3.14 -8.34 -18.08
C THR A 143 3.16 -8.23 -16.56
N PRO A 144 1.99 -8.08 -15.93
CA PRO A 144 1.94 -7.96 -14.50
C PRO A 144 2.05 -9.31 -13.79
N SER A 145 2.75 -9.34 -12.67
CA SER A 145 2.83 -10.50 -11.78
C SER A 145 3.31 -10.11 -10.39
N ILE A 146 2.91 -10.88 -9.38
CA ILE A 146 3.54 -10.87 -8.06
C ILE A 146 4.11 -12.27 -7.85
N THR A 147 5.40 -12.36 -7.58
CA THR A 147 6.05 -13.65 -7.33
C THR A 147 6.88 -13.59 -6.06
N PHE A 148 6.92 -14.71 -5.34
CA PHE A 148 7.78 -14.86 -4.18
C PHE A 148 8.59 -16.14 -4.31
N ASN A 149 9.86 -16.00 -4.66
CA ASN A 149 10.75 -17.13 -4.89
C ASN A 149 12.13 -16.84 -4.28
N ASN A 150 12.70 -17.82 -3.58
CA ASN A 150 14.05 -17.73 -3.01
C ASN A 150 14.29 -16.48 -2.13
N ASN A 151 13.28 -16.05 -1.36
CA ASN A 151 13.30 -14.83 -0.53
C ASN A 151 13.32 -13.51 -1.34
N CYS A 152 13.03 -13.56 -2.64
CA CYS A 152 12.70 -12.35 -3.39
C CYS A 152 11.19 -12.23 -3.60
N LEU A 153 10.62 -11.10 -3.19
CA LEU A 153 9.29 -10.65 -3.57
C LEU A 153 9.44 -9.70 -4.76
N LEU A 154 9.02 -10.15 -5.94
CA LEU A 154 9.06 -9.38 -7.16
C LEU A 154 7.65 -8.93 -7.53
N ILE A 155 7.46 -7.62 -7.64
CA ILE A 155 6.21 -7.00 -8.06
C ILE A 155 6.45 -6.34 -9.41
N GLN A 156 5.76 -6.87 -10.42
CA GLN A 156 5.85 -6.47 -11.81
C GLN A 156 4.48 -6.03 -12.29
N SER A 157 4.38 -4.88 -12.96
CA SER A 157 3.11 -4.42 -13.54
C SER A 157 3.34 -3.24 -14.48
N PRO A 158 2.43 -3.01 -15.45
CA PRO A 158 2.33 -1.73 -16.12
C PRO A 158 2.15 -0.62 -15.11
N ARG A 159 2.62 0.59 -15.48
CA ARG A 159 2.60 1.76 -14.61
C ARG A 159 1.19 2.08 -14.09
N ASP A 160 0.19 2.03 -14.98
CA ASP A 160 -1.17 2.45 -14.66
C ASP A 160 -1.89 1.48 -13.71
N SER A 161 -1.50 0.21 -13.70
CA SER A 161 -2.07 -0.81 -12.80
C SER A 161 -1.20 -1.12 -11.58
N PHE A 162 -0.02 -0.51 -11.46
CA PHE A 162 0.98 -0.90 -10.45
C PHE A 162 0.45 -0.80 -9.02
N THR A 163 -0.29 0.27 -8.70
CA THR A 163 -0.91 0.49 -7.39
C THR A 163 -1.87 -0.65 -7.02
N MET A 164 -2.62 -1.20 -7.99
CA MET A 164 -3.54 -2.32 -7.73
C MET A 164 -2.81 -3.59 -7.30
N TYR A 165 -1.65 -3.88 -7.89
CA TYR A 165 -0.84 -5.04 -7.52
C TYR A 165 -0.20 -4.87 -6.14
N VAL A 166 0.21 -3.66 -5.79
CA VAL A 166 0.66 -3.33 -4.44
C VAL A 166 -0.48 -3.49 -3.43
N ASP A 167 -1.67 -2.96 -3.73
CA ASP A 167 -2.84 -3.07 -2.87
C ASP A 167 -3.27 -4.52 -2.66
N ALA A 168 -3.29 -5.34 -3.72
CA ALA A 168 -3.57 -6.77 -3.63
C ALA A 168 -2.57 -7.49 -2.71
N LEU A 169 -1.27 -7.19 -2.84
CA LEU A 169 -0.25 -7.70 -1.94
C LEU A 169 -0.46 -7.26 -0.49
N ILE A 170 -0.83 -6.00 -0.26
CA ILE A 170 -1.14 -5.50 1.10
C ILE A 170 -2.29 -6.33 1.69
N LEU A 171 -3.38 -6.53 0.95
CA LEU A 171 -4.49 -7.35 1.42
C LEU A 171 -4.06 -8.79 1.74
N LYS A 172 -3.22 -9.40 0.89
CA LYS A 172 -2.64 -10.73 1.15
C LYS A 172 -1.83 -10.76 2.44
N LEU A 173 -0.91 -9.82 2.63
CA LEU A 173 -0.02 -9.77 3.79
C LEU A 173 -0.75 -9.53 5.11
N HIS A 174 -1.91 -8.88 5.05
CA HIS A 174 -2.83 -8.76 6.18
C HIS A 174 -3.79 -9.94 6.30
N GLY A 175 -3.76 -10.94 5.41
CA GLY A 175 -4.63 -12.12 5.42
C GLY A 175 -6.10 -11.78 5.17
N LEU A 176 -6.36 -10.88 4.22
CA LEU A 176 -7.71 -10.48 3.78
C LEU A 176 -8.12 -11.12 2.44
N GLU A 177 -7.39 -12.15 1.98
CA GLU A 177 -7.77 -13.02 0.86
C GLU A 177 -8.70 -14.19 1.25
#